data_AF-A0AAJ2KJ90-F1
#
_entry.id   AF-A0AAJ2KJ90-F1
#
_cell.length_a   1.000
_cell.length_b   1.000
_cell.length_c   1.000
_cell.angle_alpha   90.00
_cell.angle_beta   90.00
_cell.angle_gamma   90.00
#
_symmetry.space_group_name_H-M   'P 1'
#
loop_
_entity.id
_entity.type
_entity.pdbx_description
1 polymer ?
#
loop_
_entity_poly.entity_id
_entity_poly.type
_entity_poly.pdbx_seq_one_letter_code
_entity_poly.pdbx_strand_id
1 'polypeptide(L)'
;MSQHFKLTGQEFYDNNDLFNVLEIKAEQIVGKDYQALSKFLKKQYNKLILVNHPDKGGDKNRFDQIYKAYQELKKYIEPLESGNPCVKVSVGAESDGRLTAREFHYRRSLFNKLKISLEEDAVGKDFDGLISILKRNDYSFKKDLEKCMKLQAQINRILQNPNLDNFKKSVESTKLMKELYQYITKPSIQLFNYIIPLEEKRSLVKEDKKALALKFIERKMLYCLSQK
;
A
#
# COMPACT_ATOMS: atom_id res chain seq x y z
N MET A 1 -29.75 -0.75 7.92
CA MET A 1 -29.22 0.37 8.73
C MET A 1 -27.74 0.52 8.40
N SER A 2 -27.31 1.71 7.94
CA SER A 2 -25.93 1.98 7.50
C SER A 2 -25.01 2.01 8.72
N GLN A 3 -24.10 1.04 8.85
CA GLN A 3 -23.03 1.09 9.87
C GLN A 3 -21.92 1.98 9.33
N HIS A 4 -21.85 3.21 9.83
CA HIS A 4 -20.77 4.11 9.48
C HIS A 4 -19.46 3.64 10.12
N PHE A 5 -18.45 3.36 9.29
CA PHE A 5 -17.11 2.97 9.73
C PHE A 5 -16.47 4.05 10.59
N LYS A 6 -15.80 3.64 11.66
CA LYS A 6 -15.17 4.52 12.66
C LYS A 6 -13.65 4.45 12.59
N LEU A 7 -12.98 5.59 12.72
CA LEU A 7 -11.53 5.67 12.80
C LEU A 7 -11.01 4.88 14.01
N THR A 8 -10.10 3.94 13.79
CA THR A 8 -9.49 3.15 14.87
C THR A 8 -8.30 3.88 15.52
N GLY A 9 -7.93 3.46 16.72
CA GLY A 9 -6.72 3.96 17.39
C GLY A 9 -5.45 3.67 16.58
N GLN A 10 -5.34 2.50 15.94
CA GLN A 10 -4.19 2.18 15.11
C GLN A 10 -4.10 3.09 13.88
N GLU A 11 -5.21 3.39 13.22
CA GLU A 11 -5.23 4.31 12.06
C GLU A 11 -4.88 5.75 12.45
N PHE A 12 -5.21 6.15 13.69
CA PHE A 12 -4.69 7.39 14.26
C PHE A 12 -3.17 7.36 14.39
N TYR A 13 -2.62 6.32 15.04
CA TYR A 13 -1.18 6.22 15.28
C TYR A 13 -0.35 6.07 13.99
N ASP A 14 -0.87 5.34 13.00
CA ASP A 14 -0.25 5.19 11.68
C ASP A 14 -0.10 6.54 10.94
N ASN A 15 -0.95 7.53 11.26
CA ASN A 15 -0.93 8.87 10.67
C ASN A 15 -0.63 9.96 11.72
N ASN A 16 0.00 9.60 12.84
CA ASN A 16 0.20 10.47 13.99
C ASN A 16 0.89 11.78 13.61
N ASP A 17 1.88 11.74 12.72
CA ASP A 17 2.60 12.93 12.27
C ASP A 17 1.66 13.94 11.60
N LEU A 18 0.72 13.47 10.78
CA LEU A 18 -0.25 14.33 10.09
C LEU A 18 -1.28 14.89 11.07
N PHE A 19 -1.77 14.07 12.00
CA PHE A 19 -2.71 14.53 13.03
C PHE A 19 -2.05 15.52 14.00
N ASN A 20 -0.78 15.34 14.34
CA ASN A 20 -0.01 16.25 15.18
C ASN A 20 0.21 17.61 14.49
N VAL A 21 0.47 17.63 13.17
CA VAL A 21 0.56 18.89 12.43
C VAL A 21 -0.75 19.67 12.49
N LEU A 22 -1.89 18.97 12.46
CA LEU A 22 -3.22 19.57 12.62
C LEU A 22 -3.66 19.75 14.09
N GLU A 23 -2.77 19.49 15.05
CA GLU A 23 -3.03 19.64 16.50
C GLU A 23 -4.25 18.80 16.98
N ILE A 24 -4.45 17.63 16.38
CA ILE A 24 -5.56 16.73 16.66
C ILE A 24 -5.12 15.60 17.58
N LYS A 25 -5.85 15.41 18.67
CA LYS A 25 -5.63 14.32 19.63
C LYS A 25 -6.53 13.12 19.34
N ALA A 26 -6.04 11.93 19.65
CA ALA A 26 -6.75 10.66 19.45
C ALA A 26 -8.17 10.69 20.06
N GLU A 27 -8.30 11.17 21.30
CA GLU A 27 -9.57 11.29 22.05
C GLU A 27 -10.66 12.06 21.29
N GLN A 28 -10.27 12.96 20.38
CA GLN A 28 -11.20 13.81 19.64
C GLN A 28 -11.79 13.13 18.42
N ILE A 29 -11.14 12.09 17.88
CA ILE A 29 -11.48 11.54 16.55
C ILE A 29 -11.51 10.01 16.48
N VAL A 30 -10.84 9.30 17.38
CA VAL A 30 -10.95 7.84 17.47
C VAL A 30 -12.38 7.47 17.83
N GLY A 31 -12.96 6.51 17.12
CA GLY A 31 -14.34 6.09 17.29
C GLY A 31 -15.38 6.98 16.59
N LYS A 32 -14.97 8.07 15.94
CA LYS A 32 -15.87 8.84 15.06
C LYS A 32 -15.98 8.18 13.70
N ASP A 33 -17.17 8.25 13.13
CA ASP A 33 -17.35 7.85 11.74
C ASP A 33 -16.64 8.77 10.76
N TYR A 34 -16.42 8.30 9.52
CA TYR A 34 -15.67 9.07 8.52
C TYR A 34 -16.33 10.38 8.13
N GLN A 35 -17.67 10.47 8.15
CA GLN A 35 -18.36 11.72 7.86
C GLN A 35 -18.13 12.75 8.97
N ALA A 36 -18.18 12.32 10.23
CA ALA A 36 -17.86 13.12 11.40
C ALA A 36 -16.37 13.48 11.45
N LEU A 37 -15.48 12.57 11.06
CA LEU A 37 -14.05 12.78 10.95
C LEU A 37 -13.71 13.85 9.90
N SER A 38 -14.26 13.73 8.70
CA SER A 38 -14.04 14.68 7.61
C SER A 38 -14.52 16.09 7.97
N LYS A 39 -15.73 16.20 8.56
CA LYS A 39 -16.23 17.46 9.11
C LYS A 39 -15.27 18.04 10.16
N PHE A 40 -14.75 17.20 11.06
CA PHE A 40 -13.82 17.63 12.10
C PHE A 40 -12.49 18.13 11.51
N LEU A 41 -11.91 17.38 10.58
CA LEU A 41 -10.65 17.73 9.92
C LEU A 41 -10.76 19.06 9.17
N LYS A 42 -11.82 19.23 8.37
CA LYS A 42 -12.06 20.48 7.65
C LYS A 42 -12.18 21.67 8.60
N LYS A 43 -12.85 21.48 9.75
CA LYS A 43 -12.99 22.53 10.76
C LYS A 43 -11.64 22.89 11.40
N GLN A 44 -10.83 21.91 11.78
CA GLN A 44 -9.52 22.17 12.38
C GLN A 44 -8.54 22.79 11.38
N TYR A 45 -8.50 22.26 10.16
CA TYR A 45 -7.72 22.83 9.06
C TYR A 45 -8.04 24.32 8.84
N ASN A 46 -9.32 24.67 8.70
CA ASN A 46 -9.74 26.06 8.48
C ASN A 46 -9.31 26.97 9.64
N LYS A 47 -9.41 26.48 10.89
CA LYS A 47 -8.95 27.23 12.07
C LYS A 47 -7.45 27.53 11.98
N LEU A 48 -6.64 26.52 11.67
CA LEU A 48 -5.18 26.65 11.68
C LEU A 48 -4.65 27.48 10.50
N ILE A 49 -5.21 27.32 9.29
CA ILE A 49 -4.88 28.13 8.10
C ILE A 49 -5.16 29.61 8.33
N LEU A 50 -6.29 29.93 8.97
CA LEU A 50 -6.66 31.32 9.22
C LEU A 50 -5.67 32.03 10.17
N VAL A 51 -5.13 31.29 11.14
CA VAL A 51 -4.14 31.79 12.11
C VAL A 51 -2.75 31.91 11.48
N ASN A 52 -2.37 30.96 10.63
CA ASN A 52 -1.02 30.88 10.07
C ASN A 52 -0.91 31.50 8.66
N HIS A 53 -1.95 32.19 8.17
CA HIS A 53 -1.94 32.76 6.82
C HIS A 53 -0.84 33.84 6.67
N PRO A 54 0.06 33.75 5.67
CA PRO A 54 1.15 34.72 5.47
C PRO A 54 0.66 36.16 5.35
N ASP A 55 -0.42 36.39 4.60
CA ASP A 55 -1.01 37.73 4.42
C ASP A 55 -1.56 38.35 5.72
N LYS A 56 -1.70 37.56 6.79
CA LYS A 56 -2.11 38.02 8.12
C LYS A 56 -0.93 38.06 9.10
N GLY A 57 0.31 37.98 8.61
CA GLY A 57 1.52 37.93 9.42
C GLY A 57 1.84 36.55 10.00
N GLY A 58 1.20 35.49 9.49
CA GLY A 58 1.43 34.10 9.93
C GLY A 58 2.67 33.45 9.30
N ASP A 59 3.12 32.34 9.90
CA ASP A 59 4.28 31.58 9.42
C ASP A 59 3.94 30.76 8.16
N LYS A 60 4.56 31.13 7.04
CA LYS A 60 4.41 30.46 5.74
C LYS A 60 4.84 28.99 5.76
N ASN A 61 5.90 28.64 6.49
CA ASN A 61 6.34 27.25 6.57
C ASN A 61 5.30 26.41 7.34
N ARG A 62 4.76 26.97 8.42
CA ARG A 62 3.70 26.33 9.19
C ARG A 62 2.42 26.20 8.38
N PHE A 63 2.05 27.23 7.60
CA PHE A 63 0.93 27.22 6.67
C PHE A 63 1.04 26.07 5.65
N ASP A 64 2.20 25.94 5.02
CA ASP A 64 2.44 24.88 4.01
C ASP A 64 2.38 23.48 4.62
N GLN A 65 2.89 23.29 5.84
CA GLN A 65 2.78 22.03 6.58
C GLN A 65 1.33 21.66 6.88
N ILE A 66 0.54 22.62 7.40
CA ILE A 66 -0.89 22.43 7.69
C ILE A 66 -1.65 22.06 6.41
N TYR A 67 -1.38 22.77 5.31
CA TYR A 67 -2.00 22.49 4.02
C TYR A 67 -1.68 21.08 3.52
N LYS A 68 -0.41 20.69 3.50
CA LYS A 68 0.01 19.36 3.04
C LYS A 68 -0.60 18.25 3.89
N ALA A 69 -0.54 18.37 5.23
CA ALA A 69 -1.08 17.37 6.14
C ALA A 69 -2.59 17.18 5.95
N TYR A 70 -3.35 18.26 5.78
CA TYR A 70 -4.77 18.18 5.49
C TYR A 70 -5.07 17.50 4.15
N GLN A 71 -4.34 17.83 3.08
CA GLN A 71 -4.54 17.19 1.77
C GLN A 71 -4.23 15.69 1.80
N GLU A 72 -3.21 15.27 2.54
CA GLU A 72 -2.87 13.86 2.70
C GLU A 72 -3.93 13.09 3.50
N LEU A 73 -4.38 13.65 4.64
CA LEU A 73 -5.47 13.06 5.42
C LEU A 73 -6.79 13.02 4.64
N LYS A 74 -7.07 14.04 3.82
CA LYS A 74 -8.25 14.06 2.96
C LYS A 74 -8.19 12.94 1.92
N LYS A 75 -7.06 12.74 1.25
CA LYS A 75 -6.86 11.62 0.30
C LYS A 75 -7.00 10.25 0.97
N TYR A 76 -6.60 10.14 2.24
CA TYR A 76 -6.78 8.92 3.01
C TYR A 76 -8.26 8.64 3.32
N ILE A 77 -9.06 9.68 3.58
CA ILE A 77 -10.46 9.56 4.03
C ILE A 77 -11.45 9.55 2.86
N GLU A 78 -11.13 10.18 1.74
CA GLU A 78 -12.00 10.29 0.55
C GLU A 78 -12.49 8.92 0.03
N PRO A 79 -11.67 7.85 -0.05
CA PRO A 79 -12.15 6.50 -0.39
C PRO A 79 -13.10 5.88 0.65
N LEU A 80 -13.09 6.40 1.88
CA LEU A 80 -13.89 5.91 3.00
C LEU A 80 -15.24 6.64 3.10
N GLU A 81 -15.36 7.82 2.48
CA GLU A 81 -16.60 8.61 2.37
C GLU A 81 -17.52 8.13 1.23
N SER A 82 -16.96 7.56 0.15
CA SER A 82 -17.70 7.24 -1.07
C SER A 82 -18.54 5.95 -1.03
N GLY A 83 -18.58 5.23 0.09
CA GLY A 83 -19.55 4.15 0.32
C GLY A 83 -18.97 2.72 0.39
N ASN A 84 -19.10 2.13 1.59
CA ASN A 84 -19.15 0.70 1.94
C ASN A 84 -18.28 -0.32 1.16
N PRO A 85 -17.18 -0.80 1.76
CA PRO A 85 -16.83 -2.22 1.73
C PRO A 85 -17.82 -2.97 2.62
N CYS A 86 -18.74 -3.72 2.02
CA CYS A 86 -19.44 -4.77 2.73
C CYS A 86 -18.45 -5.78 3.33
N VAL A 87 -18.93 -6.43 4.39
CA VAL A 87 -18.32 -7.47 5.23
C VAL A 87 -17.42 -6.95 6.35
N LYS A 88 -17.95 -7.05 7.58
CA LYS A 88 -17.18 -7.11 8.82
C LYS A 88 -16.07 -8.15 8.66
N VAL A 89 -14.86 -7.73 8.33
CA VAL A 89 -13.69 -8.48 8.74
C VAL A 89 -13.24 -7.79 10.01
N SER A 90 -13.59 -8.43 11.14
CA SER A 90 -12.99 -8.15 12.44
C SER A 90 -11.51 -7.88 12.21
N VAL A 91 -10.92 -6.88 12.87
CA VAL A 91 -9.48 -6.58 12.71
C VAL A 91 -8.58 -7.76 13.19
N GLY A 92 -9.18 -8.85 13.69
CA GLY A 92 -8.55 -10.17 13.91
C GLY A 92 -9.24 -11.37 13.23
N ALA A 93 -10.14 -11.16 12.26
CA ALA A 93 -10.67 -12.25 11.43
C ALA A 93 -9.69 -12.53 10.28
N GLU A 94 -9.34 -13.80 10.11
CA GLU A 94 -8.62 -14.29 8.95
C GLU A 94 -9.32 -13.81 7.68
N SER A 95 -8.54 -13.38 6.66
CA SER A 95 -9.14 -13.02 5.38
C SER A 95 -9.89 -14.25 4.86
N ASP A 96 -11.07 -14.09 4.28
CA ASP A 96 -11.81 -15.22 3.69
C ASP A 96 -11.20 -15.66 2.33
N GLY A 97 -10.08 -15.06 1.95
CA GLY A 97 -9.38 -15.28 0.68
C GLY A 97 -9.95 -14.44 -0.47
N ARG A 98 -10.91 -13.55 -0.21
CA ARG A 98 -11.50 -12.67 -1.22
C ARG A 98 -10.97 -11.24 -1.08
N LEU A 99 -10.81 -10.57 -2.21
CA LEU A 99 -10.36 -9.18 -2.25
C LEU A 99 -11.42 -8.26 -1.64
N THR A 100 -11.06 -7.56 -0.58
CA THR A 100 -11.93 -6.53 0.01
C THR A 100 -11.81 -5.21 -0.76
N ALA A 101 -12.82 -4.35 -0.68
CA ALA A 101 -12.72 -3.02 -1.29
C ALA A 101 -11.59 -2.18 -0.66
N ARG A 102 -11.30 -2.40 0.64
CA ARG A 102 -10.15 -1.79 1.32
C ARG A 102 -8.83 -2.16 0.62
N GLU A 103 -8.62 -3.44 0.35
CA GLU A 103 -7.42 -3.94 -0.30
C GLU A 103 -7.34 -3.52 -1.77
N PHE A 104 -8.48 -3.42 -2.46
CA PHE A 104 -8.56 -2.85 -3.80
C PHE A 104 -8.10 -1.39 -3.82
N HIS A 105 -8.68 -0.55 -2.95
CA HIS A 105 -8.35 0.88 -2.89
C HIS A 105 -6.92 1.15 -2.44
N TYR A 106 -6.39 0.36 -1.50
CA TYR A 106 -5.02 0.49 -1.03
C TYR A 106 -3.98 0.40 -2.16
N ARG A 107 -4.23 -0.37 -3.22
CA ARG A 107 -3.41 -0.43 -4.44
C ARG A 107 -4.17 0.00 -5.70
N ARG A 108 -5.14 0.93 -5.59
CA ARG A 108 -6.02 1.34 -6.71
C ARG A 108 -5.28 1.69 -8.00
N SER A 109 -4.15 2.39 -7.88
CA SER A 109 -3.34 2.78 -9.04
C SER A 109 -2.81 1.59 -9.83
N LEU A 110 -2.57 0.45 -9.17
CA LEU A 110 -2.10 -0.78 -9.79
C LEU A 110 -3.23 -1.52 -10.53
N PHE A 111 -4.42 -1.58 -9.93
CA PHE A 111 -5.62 -2.09 -10.59
C PHE A 111 -5.98 -1.27 -11.84
N ASN A 112 -5.93 0.07 -11.73
CA ASN A 112 -6.19 0.97 -12.85
C ASN A 112 -5.22 0.75 -14.04
N LYS A 113 -3.93 0.49 -13.78
CA LYS A 113 -2.93 0.18 -14.84
C LYS A 113 -3.30 -1.05 -15.66
N LEU A 114 -4.11 -1.95 -15.10
CA LEU A 114 -4.57 -3.17 -15.74
C LEU A 114 -6.01 -3.08 -16.22
N LYS A 115 -6.55 -1.85 -16.36
CA LYS A 115 -7.93 -1.60 -16.79
C LYS A 115 -8.97 -2.26 -15.87
N ILE A 116 -8.67 -2.33 -14.57
CA ILE A 116 -9.59 -2.79 -13.53
C ILE A 116 -9.98 -1.55 -12.72
N SER A 117 -10.90 -0.76 -13.25
CA SER A 117 -11.24 0.56 -12.68
C SER A 117 -12.46 0.54 -11.76
N LEU A 118 -13.35 -0.44 -11.93
CA LEU A 118 -14.57 -0.58 -11.14
C LEU A 118 -14.36 -1.62 -10.04
N GLU A 119 -14.90 -1.35 -8.86
CA GLU A 119 -14.80 -2.28 -7.73
C GLU A 119 -15.51 -3.60 -8.00
N GLU A 120 -16.68 -3.55 -8.65
CA GLU A 120 -17.48 -4.74 -9.01
C GLU A 120 -16.74 -5.72 -9.92
N ASP A 121 -15.71 -5.25 -10.65
CA ASP A 121 -14.88 -6.11 -11.49
C ASP A 121 -13.93 -7.00 -10.67
N ALA A 122 -13.59 -6.63 -9.43
CA ALA A 122 -12.51 -7.25 -8.67
C ALA A 122 -12.85 -7.59 -7.21
N VAL A 123 -13.57 -6.71 -6.52
CA VAL A 123 -13.94 -6.90 -5.11
C VAL A 123 -14.83 -8.13 -4.97
N GLY A 124 -14.55 -8.93 -3.93
CA GLY A 124 -15.23 -10.18 -3.66
C GLY A 124 -14.70 -11.38 -4.47
N LYS A 125 -13.81 -11.19 -5.45
CA LYS A 125 -13.15 -12.30 -6.13
C LYS A 125 -12.04 -12.91 -5.27
N ASP A 126 -11.94 -14.22 -5.34
CA ASP A 126 -10.83 -14.98 -4.77
C ASP A 126 -9.58 -14.88 -5.66
N PHE A 127 -8.51 -15.53 -5.23
CA PHE A 127 -7.25 -15.58 -5.97
C PHE A 127 -7.45 -16.00 -7.44
N ASP A 128 -8.14 -17.11 -7.70
CA ASP A 128 -8.36 -17.63 -9.05
C ASP A 128 -9.19 -16.68 -9.94
N GLY A 129 -10.20 -16.03 -9.35
CA GLY A 129 -11.00 -15.01 -10.04
C GLY A 129 -10.15 -13.82 -10.47
N LEU A 130 -9.23 -13.36 -9.62
CA LEU A 130 -8.31 -12.26 -9.94
C LEU A 130 -7.24 -12.67 -10.96
N ILE A 131 -6.71 -13.89 -10.85
CA ILE A 131 -5.78 -14.46 -11.84
C ILE A 131 -6.42 -14.52 -13.22
N SER A 132 -7.70 -14.88 -13.28
CA SER A 132 -8.46 -14.91 -14.55
C SER A 132 -8.58 -13.51 -15.17
N ILE A 133 -8.76 -12.46 -14.36
CA ILE A 133 -8.74 -11.07 -14.83
C ILE A 133 -7.36 -10.68 -15.33
N LEU A 134 -6.28 -11.03 -14.62
CA LEU A 134 -4.91 -10.76 -15.06
C LEU A 134 -4.62 -11.39 -16.43
N LYS A 135 -4.99 -12.66 -16.61
CA LYS A 135 -4.83 -13.38 -17.90
C LYS A 135 -5.63 -12.72 -19.03
N ARG A 136 -6.82 -12.20 -18.74
CA ARG A 136 -7.67 -11.52 -19.72
C ARG A 136 -7.11 -10.14 -20.09
N ASN A 137 -6.66 -9.38 -19.10
CA ASN A 137 -6.28 -7.97 -19.28
C ASN A 137 -4.83 -7.79 -19.72
N ASP A 138 -3.96 -8.79 -19.51
CA ASP A 138 -2.58 -8.82 -19.99
C ASP A 138 -2.23 -10.20 -20.58
N TYR A 139 -2.23 -10.28 -21.91
CA TYR A 139 -1.93 -11.52 -22.65
C TYR A 139 -0.52 -12.06 -22.37
N SER A 140 0.42 -11.20 -21.98
CA SER A 140 1.81 -11.57 -21.73
C SER A 140 2.03 -12.11 -20.31
N PHE A 141 1.06 -11.91 -19.42
CA PHE A 141 1.15 -12.23 -17.99
C PHE A 141 1.67 -13.65 -17.70
N LYS A 142 1.08 -14.66 -18.34
CA LYS A 142 1.47 -16.07 -18.10
C LYS A 142 2.94 -16.32 -18.47
N LYS A 143 3.36 -15.82 -19.64
CA LYS A 143 4.73 -15.97 -20.14
C LYS A 143 5.73 -15.21 -19.26
N ASP A 144 5.36 -14.01 -18.83
CA ASP A 144 6.18 -13.19 -17.94
C ASP A 144 6.33 -13.83 -16.56
N LEU A 145 5.26 -14.42 -16.02
CA LEU A 145 5.29 -15.11 -14.73
C LEU A 145 6.19 -16.36 -14.80
N GLU A 146 6.04 -17.18 -15.83
CA GLU A 146 6.92 -18.34 -16.07
C GLU A 146 8.39 -17.93 -16.17
N LYS A 147 8.67 -16.80 -16.85
CA LYS A 147 10.02 -16.26 -16.97
C LYS A 147 10.56 -15.75 -15.63
N CYS A 148 9.73 -15.08 -14.81
CA CYS A 148 10.08 -14.68 -13.45
C CYS A 148 10.49 -15.89 -12.60
N MET A 149 9.67 -16.95 -12.59
CA MET A 149 9.92 -18.16 -11.82
C MET A 149 11.22 -18.85 -12.26
N LYS A 150 11.48 -18.93 -13.57
CA LYS A 150 12.74 -19.49 -14.11
C LYS A 150 13.96 -18.68 -13.68
N LEU A 151 13.90 -17.36 -13.78
CA LEU A 151 15.00 -16.48 -13.37
C LEU A 151 15.26 -16.57 -11.86
N GLN A 152 14.21 -16.56 -11.04
CA GLN A 152 14.33 -16.75 -9.59
C GLN A 152 14.98 -18.09 -9.24
N ALA A 153 14.56 -19.19 -9.89
CA ALA A 153 15.16 -20.50 -9.68
C ALA A 153 16.65 -20.54 -10.07
N GLN A 154 17.03 -19.90 -11.18
CA GLN A 154 18.43 -19.80 -11.61
C GLN A 154 19.28 -18.99 -10.62
N ILE A 155 18.77 -17.82 -10.18
CA ILE A 155 19.44 -16.98 -9.19
C ILE A 155 19.64 -17.77 -7.89
N ASN A 156 18.60 -18.45 -7.40
CA ASN A 156 18.68 -19.24 -6.17
C ASN A 156 19.72 -20.37 -6.29
N ARG A 157 19.78 -21.07 -7.42
CA ARG A 157 20.81 -22.09 -7.67
C ARG A 157 22.23 -21.52 -7.59
N ILE A 158 22.46 -20.33 -8.15
CA ILE A 158 23.77 -19.66 -8.10
C ILE A 158 24.11 -19.29 -6.65
N LEU A 159 23.19 -18.64 -5.94
CA LEU A 159 23.41 -18.18 -4.56
C LEU A 159 23.67 -19.35 -3.60
N GLN A 160 23.00 -20.48 -3.81
CA GLN A 160 23.14 -21.70 -3.00
C GLN A 160 24.31 -22.60 -3.43
N ASN A 161 24.99 -22.32 -4.55
CA ASN A 161 26.09 -23.17 -5.03
C ASN A 161 27.28 -23.10 -4.05
N PRO A 162 27.68 -24.19 -3.39
CA PRO A 162 28.79 -24.17 -2.44
C PRO A 162 30.16 -24.01 -3.13
N ASN A 163 30.25 -24.31 -4.43
CA ASN A 163 31.50 -24.28 -5.20
C ASN A 163 31.82 -22.88 -5.76
N LEU A 164 30.90 -21.92 -5.64
CA LEU A 164 31.13 -20.55 -6.05
C LEU A 164 31.47 -19.69 -4.83
N ASP A 165 32.55 -18.91 -4.94
CA ASP A 165 32.82 -17.86 -3.98
C ASP A 165 31.78 -16.73 -4.06
N ASN A 166 31.70 -15.90 -3.03
CA ASN A 166 30.70 -14.83 -2.93
C ASN A 166 30.81 -13.80 -4.07
N PHE A 167 32.02 -13.57 -4.59
CA PHE A 167 32.23 -12.62 -5.67
C PHE A 167 31.65 -13.15 -6.99
N LYS A 168 31.95 -14.41 -7.35
CA LYS A 168 31.38 -15.08 -8.52
C LYS A 168 29.87 -15.20 -8.43
N LYS A 169 29.33 -15.55 -7.26
CA LYS A 169 27.87 -15.54 -7.00
C LYS A 169 27.25 -14.19 -7.31
N SER A 170 27.88 -13.10 -6.86
CA SER A 170 27.41 -11.74 -7.10
C SER A 170 27.43 -11.40 -8.59
N VAL A 171 28.55 -11.66 -9.27
CA VAL A 171 28.70 -11.36 -10.71
C VAL A 171 27.68 -12.13 -11.56
N GLU A 172 27.57 -13.44 -11.35
CA GLU A 172 26.68 -14.30 -12.14
C GLU A 172 25.20 -13.99 -11.89
N SER A 173 24.82 -13.71 -10.63
CA SER A 173 23.45 -13.37 -10.29
C SER A 173 23.05 -11.95 -10.71
N THR A 174 23.98 -11.01 -10.80
CA THR A 174 23.68 -9.59 -11.12
C THR A 174 22.98 -9.42 -12.46
N LYS A 175 23.44 -10.12 -13.51
CA LYS A 175 22.80 -10.05 -14.85
C LYS A 175 21.38 -10.58 -14.81
N LEU A 176 21.18 -11.73 -14.15
CA LEU A 176 19.87 -12.36 -14.01
C LEU A 176 18.92 -11.53 -13.13
N MET A 177 19.43 -10.89 -12.07
CA MET A 177 18.65 -9.99 -11.22
C MET A 177 18.18 -8.75 -11.99
N LYS A 178 19.03 -8.17 -12.86
CA LYS A 178 18.63 -7.06 -13.74
C LYS A 178 17.53 -7.49 -14.71
N GLU A 179 17.66 -8.67 -15.31
CA GLU A 179 16.62 -9.23 -16.19
C GLU A 179 15.32 -9.48 -15.42
N LEU A 180 15.39 -10.10 -14.24
CA LEU A 180 14.24 -10.32 -13.36
C LEU A 180 13.56 -8.99 -13.00
N TYR A 181 14.33 -7.94 -12.72
CA TYR A 181 13.81 -6.62 -12.38
C TYR A 181 12.90 -6.03 -13.48
N GLN A 182 13.20 -6.32 -14.75
CA GLN A 182 12.39 -5.86 -15.89
C GLN A 182 11.01 -6.53 -15.92
N TYR A 183 10.89 -7.77 -15.43
CA TYR A 183 9.61 -8.47 -15.36
C TYR A 183 8.83 -8.13 -14.10
N ILE A 184 9.46 -8.07 -12.92
CA ILE A 184 8.76 -7.79 -11.64
C ILE A 184 8.22 -6.36 -11.56
N THR A 185 8.69 -5.44 -12.41
CA THR A 185 8.18 -4.08 -12.52
C THR A 185 6.94 -3.97 -13.41
N LYS A 186 6.59 -5.03 -14.17
CA LYS A 186 5.38 -5.07 -14.98
C LYS A 186 4.13 -5.03 -14.09
N PRO A 187 3.10 -4.24 -14.43
CA PRO A 187 1.91 -4.08 -13.58
C PRO A 187 1.20 -5.40 -13.25
N SER A 188 1.10 -6.34 -14.18
CA SER A 188 0.46 -7.65 -13.97
C SER A 188 1.21 -8.51 -12.96
N ILE A 189 2.55 -8.51 -13.03
CA ILE A 189 3.41 -9.21 -12.07
C ILE A 189 3.37 -8.52 -10.70
N GLN A 190 3.36 -7.19 -10.66
CA GLN A 190 3.19 -6.44 -9.42
C GLN A 190 1.85 -6.75 -8.76
N LEU A 191 0.76 -6.80 -9.53
CA LEU A 191 -0.56 -7.09 -9.00
C LEU A 191 -0.64 -8.55 -8.52
N PHE A 192 -0.10 -9.49 -9.29
CA PHE A 192 0.04 -10.89 -8.88
C PHE A 192 0.73 -11.03 -7.52
N ASN A 193 1.90 -10.40 -7.35
CA ASN A 193 2.64 -10.45 -6.08
C ASN A 193 1.87 -9.80 -4.92
N TYR A 194 1.03 -8.81 -5.19
CA TYR A 194 0.18 -8.19 -4.18
C TYR A 194 -0.98 -9.10 -3.76
N ILE A 195 -1.57 -9.86 -4.69
CA ILE A 195 -2.75 -10.70 -4.42
C ILE A 195 -2.40 -12.13 -3.98
N ILE A 196 -1.15 -12.58 -4.13
CA ILE A 196 -0.71 -13.94 -3.75
C ILE A 196 -1.11 -14.34 -2.32
N PRO A 197 -1.09 -13.45 -1.30
CA PRO A 197 -1.49 -13.85 0.05
C PRO A 197 -2.97 -14.24 0.19
N LEU A 198 -3.84 -13.91 -0.78
CA LEU A 198 -5.23 -14.37 -0.78
C LEU A 198 -5.35 -15.89 -0.92
N GLU A 199 -4.41 -16.54 -1.60
CA GLU A 199 -4.36 -18.01 -1.74
C GLU A 199 -4.31 -18.68 -0.35
N GLU A 200 -3.61 -18.05 0.59
CA GLU A 200 -3.48 -18.51 1.97
C GLU A 200 -4.39 -17.74 2.94
N LYS A 201 -5.43 -17.06 2.45
CA LYS A 201 -6.41 -16.36 3.31
C LYS A 201 -5.76 -15.30 4.22
N ARG A 202 -4.69 -14.68 3.73
CA ARG A 202 -3.95 -13.62 4.45
C ARG A 202 -4.41 -12.24 3.99
N SER A 203 -4.36 -11.27 4.90
CA SER A 203 -4.71 -9.88 4.57
C SER A 203 -3.63 -9.24 3.69
N LEU A 204 -4.02 -8.69 2.54
CA LEU A 204 -3.07 -8.11 1.58
C LEU A 204 -2.38 -6.86 2.11
N VAL A 205 -3.12 -5.96 2.78
CA VAL A 205 -2.54 -4.73 3.34
C VAL A 205 -1.46 -5.03 4.36
N LYS A 206 -1.71 -6.00 5.27
CA LYS A 206 -0.73 -6.41 6.28
C LYS A 206 0.53 -6.99 5.65
N GLU A 207 0.39 -7.88 4.67
CA GLU A 207 1.54 -8.50 4.00
C GLU A 207 2.34 -7.48 3.17
N ASP A 208 1.66 -6.55 2.49
CA ASP A 208 2.33 -5.49 1.74
C ASP A 208 3.07 -4.52 2.66
N LYS A 209 2.49 -4.13 3.81
CA LYS A 209 3.17 -3.31 4.83
C LYS A 209 4.43 -4.02 5.37
N LYS A 210 4.36 -5.33 5.65
CA LYS A 210 5.54 -6.12 6.07
C LYS A 210 6.63 -6.11 4.99
N ALA A 211 6.26 -6.36 3.73
CA ALA A 211 7.21 -6.36 2.61
C ALA A 211 7.87 -4.99 2.42
N LEU A 212 7.13 -3.90 2.58
CA LEU A 212 7.69 -2.54 2.54
C LEU A 212 8.66 -2.28 3.70
N ALA A 213 8.29 -2.68 4.92
CA ALA A 213 9.15 -2.54 6.10
C ALA A 213 10.50 -3.27 5.91
N LEU A 214 10.48 -4.50 5.38
CA LEU A 214 11.71 -5.25 5.07
C LEU A 214 12.60 -4.51 4.07
N LYS A 215 12.03 -3.96 2.99
CA LYS A 215 12.79 -3.15 2.03
C LYS A 215 13.42 -1.91 2.65
N PHE A 216 12.75 -1.26 3.60
CA PHE A 216 13.32 -0.13 4.34
C PHE A 216 14.51 -0.56 5.20
N ILE A 217 14.41 -1.70 5.89
CA ILE A 217 15.50 -2.26 6.69
C ILE A 217 16.71 -2.59 5.80
N GLU A 218 16.50 -3.28 4.68
CA GLU A 218 17.56 -3.64 3.73
C GLU A 218 18.29 -2.40 3.19
N ARG A 219 17.53 -1.36 2.79
CA ARG A 219 18.12 -0.08 2.33
C ARG A 219 18.94 0.59 3.42
N LYS A 220 18.47 0.58 4.67
CA LYS A 220 19.20 1.16 5.81
C LYS A 220 20.50 0.38 6.07
N MET A 221 20.48 -0.95 5.99
CA MET A 221 21.69 -1.77 6.13
C MET A 221 22.69 -1.52 5.00
N LEU A 222 22.24 -1.43 3.74
CA LEU A 222 23.10 -1.10 2.60
C LEU A 222 23.76 0.28 2.76
N TYR A 223 23.01 1.28 3.21
CA TYR A 223 23.54 2.61 3.48
C TYR A 223 24.62 2.58 4.58
N CYS A 224 24.37 1.89 5.69
CA CYS A 224 25.35 1.74 6.77
C CYS A 224 26.62 0.96 6.35
N LEU A 225 26.52 0.03 5.40
CA LEU A 225 27.66 -0.70 4.87
C LEU A 225 28.49 0.12 3.86
N SER A 226 27.86 1.05 3.13
CA SER A 226 28.54 1.93 2.16
C SER A 226 29.34 3.09 2.77
N GLN A 227 29.22 3.30 4.09
CA GLN A 227 29.94 4.35 4.83
C GLN A 227 31.14 3.83 5.65
N LYS A 228 31.53 2.57 5.44
CA LYS A 228 32.75 1.96 5.98
C LYS A 228 33.71 1.68 4.85
#